data_AF-A0A2G5T2U1-F1
#
_entry.id   AF-A0A2G5T2U1-F1
#
_cell.length_a   1.000
_cell.length_b   1.000
_cell.length_c   1.000
_cell.angle_alpha   90.00
_cell.angle_beta   90.00
_cell.angle_gamma   90.00
#
_symmetry.space_group_name_H-M   'P 1'
#
loop_
_entity.id
_entity.type
_entity.pdbx_description
1 polymer ?
#
loop_
_entity_poly.entity_id
_entity_poly.type
_entity_poly.pdbx_seq_one_letter_code
_entity_poly.pdbx_strand_id
1 'polypeptide(L)'
;MRRRILFSLLVLLACTKLGSTAPTHCLQGCTCDRTPESPTIICDRANMTHFPLPITNPKTSFNFLQLTCNDIRTVPDYDLIMQAFPDLHGIDFQGNLYLNCTSLEQFARKLAIMSDCHSSEKLSCQKTSTPASKPRNTASKLGDLWQDIKQFNKKINVKQMLKDFFGRSVNLDSKMSQF
;
A
#
# COMPACT_ATOMS: atom_id res chain seq x y z
N MET A 1 51.02 31.02 2.95
CA MET A 1 49.93 30.38 2.15
C MET A 1 49.53 28.96 2.60
N ARG A 2 49.99 28.42 3.75
CA ARG A 2 49.63 27.06 4.21
C ARG A 2 48.39 26.95 5.11
N ARG A 3 47.90 28.07 5.68
CA ARG A 3 46.74 28.08 6.61
C ARG A 3 45.37 28.08 5.94
N ARG A 4 45.26 28.44 4.65
CA ARG A 4 43.97 28.49 3.94
C ARG A 4 43.53 27.12 3.39
N ILE A 5 44.45 26.19 3.22
CA ILE A 5 44.17 24.84 2.70
C ILE A 5 43.57 23.94 3.80
N LEU A 6 43.99 24.10 5.06
CA LEU A 6 43.46 23.30 6.17
C LEU A 6 41.97 23.57 6.47
N PHE A 7 41.51 24.82 6.32
CA PHE A 7 40.11 25.17 6.55
C PHE A 7 39.18 24.62 5.46
N SER A 8 39.68 24.38 4.25
CA SER A 8 38.86 23.81 3.16
C SER A 8 38.64 22.30 3.33
N LEU A 9 39.55 21.58 3.99
CA LEU A 9 39.38 20.15 4.28
C LEU A 9 38.43 19.87 5.44
N LEU A 10 38.31 20.78 6.42
CA LEU A 10 37.44 20.61 7.59
C LEU A 10 35.95 20.83 7.27
N VAL A 11 35.63 21.60 6.22
CA VAL A 11 34.24 21.83 5.78
C VAL A 11 33.69 20.65 4.96
N LEU A 12 34.56 19.86 4.31
CA LEU A 12 34.16 18.68 3.53
C LEU A 12 33.83 17.45 4.38
N LEU A 13 34.18 17.41 5.67
CA LEU A 13 33.84 16.30 6.56
C LEU A 13 32.48 16.43 7.27
N ALA A 14 31.73 17.51 7.08
CA ALA A 14 30.48 17.75 7.80
C ALA A 14 29.22 17.16 7.13
N CYS A 15 29.34 16.52 5.96
CA CYS A 15 28.18 16.03 5.19
C CYS A 15 28.11 14.51 5.03
N THR A 16 28.79 13.73 5.87
CA THR A 16 28.49 12.29 5.96
C THR A 16 27.27 12.09 6.84
N LYS A 17 26.08 12.17 6.24
CA LYS A 17 24.87 11.61 6.83
C LYS A 17 25.15 10.12 7.07
N LEU A 18 25.52 9.75 8.30
CA LEU A 18 25.42 8.36 8.76
C LEU A 18 23.93 8.00 8.71
N GLY A 19 23.48 7.48 7.56
CA GLY A 19 22.20 6.84 7.45
C GLY A 19 22.23 5.64 8.39
N SER A 20 21.53 5.74 9.52
CA SER A 20 21.34 4.61 10.42
C SER A 20 20.70 3.47 9.62
N THR A 21 21.41 2.35 9.54
CA THR A 21 20.93 1.09 8.92
C THR A 21 20.01 0.30 9.83
N ALA A 22 19.72 0.82 11.05
CA ALA A 22 18.80 0.17 11.95
C ALA A 22 17.37 0.24 11.37
N PRO A 23 16.61 -0.87 11.38
CA PRO A 23 15.21 -0.87 10.98
C PRO A 23 14.44 0.19 11.76
N THR A 24 13.78 1.10 11.05
CA THR A 24 12.93 2.09 11.72
C THR A 24 11.62 1.41 12.10
N HIS A 25 11.41 1.20 13.40
CA HIS A 25 10.13 0.73 13.91
C HIS A 25 9.10 1.86 13.88
N CYS A 26 7.91 1.57 13.36
CA CYS A 26 6.83 2.55 13.17
C CYS A 26 5.48 2.08 13.74
N LEU A 27 5.34 0.77 13.91
CA LEU A 27 4.26 0.09 14.62
C LEU A 27 4.89 -1.06 15.42
N GLN A 28 4.19 -1.52 16.45
CA GLN A 28 4.65 -2.63 17.28
C GLN A 28 4.83 -3.89 16.43
N GLY A 29 6.03 -4.47 16.46
CA GLY A 29 6.35 -5.68 15.68
C GLY A 29 6.58 -5.44 14.19
N CYS A 30 6.59 -4.18 13.72
CA CYS A 30 6.77 -3.86 12.30
C CYS A 30 8.05 -3.07 12.04
N THR A 31 8.53 -3.15 10.81
CA THR A 31 9.58 -2.30 10.25
C THR A 31 8.99 -1.41 9.15
N CYS A 32 9.57 -0.24 8.95
CA CYS A 32 9.14 0.69 7.92
C CYS A 32 10.24 0.88 6.88
N ASP A 33 9.94 0.49 5.65
CA ASP A 33 10.71 0.83 4.46
C ASP A 33 10.17 2.16 3.90
N ARG A 34 11.06 3.15 3.77
CA ARG A 34 10.72 4.47 3.24
C ARG A 34 11.40 4.76 1.90
N THR A 35 11.74 3.71 1.15
CA THR A 35 12.20 3.84 -0.22
C THR A 35 11.18 4.66 -1.05
N PRO A 36 11.64 5.65 -1.85
CA PRO A 36 10.75 6.51 -2.62
C PRO A 36 9.83 5.77 -3.58
N GLU A 37 10.26 4.60 -4.06
CA GLU A 37 9.54 3.81 -5.06
C GLU A 37 8.32 3.10 -4.47
N SER A 38 8.42 2.61 -3.23
CA SER A 38 7.38 1.81 -2.60
C SER A 38 7.47 1.84 -1.07
N PRO A 39 7.16 2.98 -0.42
CA PRO A 39 7.22 3.06 1.03
C PRO A 39 6.19 2.10 1.64
N THR A 40 6.68 1.17 2.46
CA THR A 40 5.95 0.00 2.92
C THR A 40 6.12 -0.20 4.42
N ILE A 41 5.01 -0.43 5.11
CA ILE A 41 5.01 -0.93 6.48
C ILE A 41 5.02 -2.47 6.43
N ILE A 42 6.04 -3.08 6.99
CA ILE A 42 6.28 -4.52 6.95
C ILE A 42 6.04 -5.11 8.34
N CYS A 43 4.98 -5.89 8.48
CA CYS A 43 4.55 -6.58 9.71
C CYS A 43 4.43 -8.09 9.47
N ASP A 44 5.33 -8.67 8.68
CA ASP A 44 5.30 -10.10 8.39
C ASP A 44 5.63 -10.92 9.63
N ARG A 45 4.83 -11.96 9.91
CA ARG A 45 5.03 -12.85 11.06
C ARG A 45 5.15 -12.11 12.41
N ALA A 46 4.48 -10.96 12.54
CA ALA A 46 4.46 -10.14 13.74
C ALA A 46 3.53 -10.70 14.85
N ASN A 47 3.01 -11.92 14.68
CA ASN A 47 2.03 -12.57 15.55
C ASN A 47 0.77 -11.72 15.79
N MET A 48 0.33 -10.98 14.77
CA MET A 48 -0.86 -10.15 14.85
C MET A 48 -2.13 -11.01 14.76
N THR A 49 -3.07 -10.76 15.66
CA THR A 49 -4.42 -11.36 15.63
C THR A 49 -5.49 -10.38 15.14
N HIS A 50 -5.12 -9.10 15.06
CA HIS A 50 -6.01 -7.99 14.68
C HIS A 50 -5.29 -7.07 13.70
N PHE A 51 -6.06 -6.37 12.87
CA PHE A 51 -5.53 -5.35 11.98
C PHE A 51 -4.95 -4.17 12.79
N PRO A 52 -3.73 -3.70 12.51
CA PRO A 52 -3.15 -2.57 13.24
C PRO A 52 -3.85 -1.27 12.85
N LEU A 53 -4.60 -0.65 13.77
CA LEU A 53 -5.32 0.62 13.54
C LEU A 53 -4.75 1.77 14.39
N PRO A 54 -3.68 2.45 13.94
CA PRO A 54 -3.10 3.60 14.65
C PRO A 54 -3.93 4.89 14.47
N ILE A 55 -5.20 4.90 14.86
CA ILE A 55 -6.12 6.05 14.63
C ILE A 55 -5.65 7.34 15.31
N THR A 56 -5.05 7.24 16.49
CA THR A 56 -4.52 8.40 17.23
C THR A 56 -3.21 8.94 16.65
N ASN A 57 -2.55 8.17 15.80
CA ASN A 57 -1.30 8.56 15.14
C ASN A 57 -1.23 7.96 13.73
N PRO A 58 -2.05 8.46 12.78
CA PRO A 58 -2.14 7.94 11.43
C PRO A 58 -0.78 7.87 10.75
N LYS A 59 -0.57 6.81 9.95
CA LYS A 59 0.69 6.59 9.22
C LYS A 59 0.53 7.09 7.79
N THR A 60 0.99 8.31 7.56
CA THR A 60 1.06 8.94 6.24
C THR A 60 2.31 8.50 5.49
N SER A 61 2.31 8.72 4.17
CA SER A 61 3.42 8.47 3.25
C SER A 61 3.83 7.00 3.11
N PHE A 62 2.97 6.07 3.50
CA PHE A 62 3.13 4.64 3.24
C PHE A 62 2.05 4.18 2.27
N ASN A 63 2.47 3.56 1.18
CA ASN A 63 1.57 3.10 0.14
C ASN A 63 1.16 1.65 0.33
N PHE A 64 1.95 0.85 1.04
CA PHE A 64 1.67 -0.56 1.20
C PHE A 64 1.80 -1.02 2.65
N LEU A 65 0.97 -1.99 3.02
CA LEU A 65 1.00 -2.67 4.31
C LEU A 65 1.13 -4.18 4.09
N GLN A 66 2.20 -4.77 4.61
CA GLN A 66 2.44 -6.22 4.53
C GLN A 66 2.09 -6.87 5.86
N LEU A 67 0.99 -7.63 5.88
CA LEU A 67 0.49 -8.36 7.05
C LEU A 67 0.62 -9.87 6.86
N THR A 68 1.57 -10.28 6.03
CA THR A 68 1.79 -11.66 5.61
C THR A 68 2.07 -12.57 6.80
N CYS A 69 1.52 -13.79 6.80
CA CYS A 69 1.80 -14.81 7.81
C CYS A 69 1.50 -14.40 9.26
N ASN A 70 0.34 -13.78 9.50
CA ASN A 70 -0.22 -13.50 10.82
C ASN A 70 -1.46 -14.40 11.10
N ASP A 71 -2.22 -14.11 12.16
CA ASP A 71 -3.52 -14.74 12.46
C ASP A 71 -4.67 -13.71 12.46
N ILE A 72 -4.66 -12.79 11.49
CA ILE A 72 -5.70 -11.77 11.36
C ILE A 72 -6.97 -12.42 10.81
N ARG A 73 -8.07 -12.28 11.55
CA ARG A 73 -9.36 -12.91 11.20
C ARG A 73 -10.37 -11.93 10.63
N THR A 74 -10.39 -10.72 11.19
CA THR A 74 -11.35 -9.68 10.85
C THR A 74 -10.63 -8.47 10.30
N VAL A 75 -11.14 -7.92 9.21
CA VAL A 75 -10.64 -6.68 8.62
C VAL A 75 -11.63 -5.55 8.93
N PRO A 76 -11.16 -4.41 9.45
CA PRO A 76 -12.00 -3.24 9.71
C PRO A 76 -12.59 -2.64 8.43
N ASP A 77 -13.54 -1.72 8.61
CA ASP A 77 -14.11 -0.96 7.50
C ASP A 77 -13.05 -0.13 6.77
N TYR A 78 -13.21 -0.02 5.45
CA TYR A 78 -12.32 0.72 4.57
C TYR A 78 -12.07 2.15 5.05
N ASP A 79 -13.10 2.88 5.47
CA ASP A 79 -12.95 4.26 5.91
C ASP A 79 -12.09 4.38 7.18
N LEU A 80 -12.20 3.41 8.09
CA LEU A 80 -11.40 3.36 9.31
C LEU A 80 -9.93 3.03 8.99
N ILE A 81 -9.69 2.15 8.01
CA ILE A 81 -8.36 1.85 7.50
C ILE A 81 -7.75 3.10 6.85
N MET A 82 -8.48 3.82 6.02
CA MET A 82 -7.97 5.04 5.38
C MET A 82 -7.76 6.19 6.38
N GLN A 83 -8.52 6.24 7.47
CA GLN A 83 -8.23 7.17 8.57
C GLN A 83 -6.89 6.85 9.25
N ALA A 84 -6.57 5.56 9.40
CA ALA A 84 -5.31 5.11 9.97
C ALA A 84 -4.12 5.21 8.99
N PHE A 85 -4.37 4.99 7.69
CA PHE A 85 -3.36 4.96 6.62
C PHE A 85 -3.86 5.75 5.39
N PRO A 86 -3.76 7.08 5.40
CA PRO A 86 -4.39 7.93 4.38
C PRO A 86 -3.86 7.76 2.94
N ASP A 87 -2.59 7.36 2.80
CA ASP A 87 -1.91 7.25 1.50
C ASP A 87 -1.81 5.80 1.00
N LEU A 88 -2.58 4.89 1.62
CA LEU A 88 -2.51 3.47 1.35
C LEU A 88 -3.08 3.15 -0.03
N HIS A 89 -2.34 2.34 -0.77
CA HIS A 89 -2.70 1.82 -2.08
C HIS A 89 -3.01 0.33 -2.05
N GLY A 90 -2.40 -0.42 -1.11
CA GLY A 90 -2.65 -1.86 -1.02
C GLY A 90 -2.18 -2.55 0.25
N ILE A 91 -2.73 -3.74 0.47
CA ILE A 91 -2.50 -4.57 1.66
C ILE A 91 -2.25 -6.01 1.23
N ASP A 92 -1.21 -6.62 1.78
CA ASP A 92 -0.96 -8.06 1.66
C ASP A 92 -1.43 -8.81 2.93
N PHE A 93 -2.42 -9.69 2.77
CA PHE A 93 -2.99 -10.57 3.79
C PHE A 93 -2.62 -12.05 3.60
N GLN A 94 -1.75 -12.40 2.66
CA GLN A 94 -1.40 -13.81 2.41
C GLN A 94 -0.89 -14.52 3.68
N GLY A 95 -1.21 -15.81 3.82
CA GLY A 95 -0.81 -16.61 4.98
C GLY A 95 -1.64 -16.39 6.25
N ASN A 96 -2.68 -15.55 6.24
CA ASN A 96 -3.66 -15.45 7.34
C ASN A 96 -4.77 -16.50 7.14
N LEU A 97 -4.62 -17.68 7.75
CA LEU A 97 -5.42 -18.87 7.45
C LEU A 97 -6.93 -18.70 7.72
N TYR A 98 -7.28 -17.95 8.77
CA TYR A 98 -8.65 -17.75 9.24
C TYR A 98 -9.22 -16.37 8.89
N LEU A 99 -8.62 -15.68 7.92
CA LEU A 99 -9.12 -14.41 7.42
C LEU A 99 -10.54 -14.56 6.85
N ASN A 100 -11.46 -13.69 7.27
CA ASN A 100 -12.80 -13.63 6.70
C ASN A 100 -12.75 -13.05 5.28
N CYS A 101 -12.68 -13.91 4.27
CA CYS A 101 -12.58 -13.51 2.87
C CYS A 101 -13.72 -12.63 2.36
N THR A 102 -14.94 -12.81 2.84
CA THR A 102 -16.08 -11.95 2.47
C THR A 102 -15.86 -10.51 2.91
N SER A 103 -15.15 -10.29 4.04
CA SER A 103 -14.84 -8.94 4.49
C SER A 103 -13.89 -8.17 3.57
N LEU A 104 -13.24 -8.82 2.60
CA LEU A 104 -12.34 -8.17 1.65
C LEU A 104 -13.07 -7.52 0.46
N GLU A 105 -14.33 -7.86 0.22
CA GLU A 105 -15.11 -7.33 -0.91
C GLU A 105 -15.25 -5.80 -0.88
N GLN A 106 -15.26 -5.21 0.32
CA GLN A 106 -15.35 -3.76 0.51
C GLN A 106 -14.20 -2.97 -0.14
N PHE A 107 -13.07 -3.63 -0.38
CA PHE A 107 -11.87 -3.03 -0.97
C PHE A 107 -11.84 -3.10 -2.49
N ALA A 108 -12.81 -3.79 -3.11
CA ALA A 108 -12.84 -3.98 -4.55
C ALA A 108 -12.71 -2.63 -5.27
N ARG A 109 -11.62 -2.48 -6.04
CA ARG A 109 -11.29 -1.27 -6.84
C ARG A 109 -10.99 -0.02 -6.01
N LYS A 110 -10.84 -0.14 -4.68
CA LYS A 110 -10.43 0.93 -3.76
C LYS A 110 -9.01 0.72 -3.23
N LEU A 111 -8.63 -0.52 -2.94
CA LEU A 111 -7.26 -0.91 -2.56
C LEU A 111 -6.84 -2.16 -3.34
N ALA A 112 -5.54 -2.26 -3.61
CA ALA A 112 -4.94 -3.50 -4.07
C ALA A 112 -4.85 -4.49 -2.90
N ILE A 113 -5.56 -5.61 -2.99
CA ILE A 113 -5.57 -6.64 -1.95
C ILE A 113 -4.90 -7.91 -2.47
N MET A 114 -3.87 -8.37 -1.76
CA MET A 114 -3.31 -9.71 -1.94
C MET A 114 -3.80 -10.60 -0.80
N SER A 115 -4.37 -11.77 -1.12
CA SER A 115 -4.85 -12.73 -0.12
C SER A 115 -4.91 -14.14 -0.72
N ASP A 116 -4.99 -15.16 0.14
CA ASP A 116 -5.12 -16.55 -0.28
C ASP A 116 -6.58 -17.00 -0.45
N CYS A 117 -7.54 -16.07 -0.37
CA CYS A 117 -8.98 -16.37 -0.33
C CYS A 117 -9.52 -17.10 -1.57
N HIS A 118 -8.91 -16.85 -2.73
CA HIS A 118 -9.29 -17.47 -4.01
C HIS A 118 -8.15 -18.30 -4.62
N SER A 119 -7.10 -18.56 -3.84
CA SER A 119 -5.97 -19.37 -4.29
C SER A 119 -6.18 -20.83 -3.92
N SER A 120 -5.93 -21.74 -4.85
CA SER A 120 -5.82 -23.18 -4.56
C SER A 120 -4.59 -23.50 -3.72
N GLU A 121 -3.56 -22.66 -3.79
CA GLU A 121 -2.32 -22.77 -3.02
C GLU A 121 -2.26 -21.66 -1.98
N LYS A 122 -2.47 -22.01 -0.71
CA LYS A 122 -2.32 -21.08 0.40
C LYS A 122 -0.85 -20.92 0.75
N LEU A 123 -0.43 -19.70 1.11
CA LEU A 123 0.94 -19.46 1.53
C LEU A 123 1.22 -20.25 2.82
N SER A 124 2.22 -21.14 2.78
CA SER A 124 2.67 -21.90 3.94
C SER A 124 3.71 -21.10 4.73
N CYS A 125 3.31 -20.63 5.90
CA CYS A 125 4.14 -19.87 6.81
C CYS A 125 4.95 -20.80 7.74
N GLN A 126 5.89 -21.57 7.19
CA GLN A 126 6.76 -22.41 8.02
C GLN A 126 7.71 -21.56 8.89
N LYS A 127 7.85 -21.97 10.16
CA LYS A 127 8.80 -21.43 11.14
C LYS A 127 10.23 -21.90 10.86
N THR A 128 10.81 -21.61 9.70
CA THR A 128 12.23 -21.93 9.47
C THR A 128 13.10 -20.77 9.92
N SER A 129 13.97 -21.04 10.89
CA SER A 129 15.04 -20.21 11.46
C SER A 129 16.22 -19.96 10.50
N THR A 130 15.99 -20.02 9.19
CA THR A 130 16.98 -19.73 8.16
C THR A 130 16.70 -18.33 7.64
N PRO A 131 17.71 -17.43 7.51
CA PRO A 131 17.49 -16.10 6.98
C PRO A 131 16.90 -16.25 5.59
N ALA A 132 15.61 -15.96 5.47
CA ALA A 132 14.87 -16.14 4.24
C ALA A 132 15.61 -15.40 3.14
N SER A 133 15.87 -16.09 2.03
CA SER A 133 16.02 -15.44 0.73
C SER A 133 15.00 -14.31 0.66
N LYS A 134 15.48 -13.06 0.48
CA LYS A 134 14.68 -11.83 0.48
C LYS A 134 13.25 -12.09 0.00
N PRO A 135 12.21 -11.76 0.80
CA PRO A 135 10.84 -11.90 0.32
C PRO A 135 10.69 -11.14 -0.98
N ARG A 136 10.27 -11.86 -2.01
CA ARG A 136 10.24 -11.45 -3.42
C ARG A 136 9.21 -10.32 -3.59
N ASN A 137 9.66 -9.07 -3.54
CA ASN A 137 9.01 -7.82 -3.95
C ASN A 137 7.47 -7.76 -3.84
N THR A 138 6.88 -8.10 -2.69
CA THR A 138 5.42 -7.99 -2.48
C THR A 138 4.89 -6.59 -2.77
N ALA A 139 5.66 -5.55 -2.40
CA ALA A 139 5.32 -4.16 -2.68
C ALA A 139 5.24 -3.85 -4.19
N SER A 140 6.08 -4.47 -5.03
CA SER A 140 6.00 -4.25 -6.49
C SER A 140 4.73 -4.88 -7.06
N LYS A 141 4.36 -6.09 -6.61
CA LYS A 141 3.11 -6.74 -7.03
C LYS A 141 1.87 -5.94 -6.61
N LEU A 142 1.84 -5.43 -5.38
CA LEU A 142 0.79 -4.51 -4.93
C LEU A 142 0.79 -3.22 -5.76
N GLY A 143 1.98 -2.72 -6.13
CA GLY A 143 2.14 -1.60 -7.05
C GLY A 143 1.50 -1.85 -8.40
N ASP A 144 1.76 -3.00 -9.01
CA ASP A 144 1.17 -3.39 -10.31
C ASP A 144 -0.35 -3.49 -10.22
N LEU A 145 -0.88 -4.18 -9.20
CA LEU A 145 -2.32 -4.26 -8.92
C LEU A 145 -2.95 -2.87 -8.74
N TRP A 146 -2.26 -1.96 -8.06
CA TRP A 146 -2.71 -0.59 -7.90
C TRP A 146 -2.76 0.17 -9.22
N GLN A 147 -1.78 -0.04 -10.12
CA GLN A 147 -1.83 0.54 -11.47
C GLN A 147 -3.05 0.03 -12.24
N ASP A 148 -3.35 -1.26 -12.17
CA ASP A 148 -4.51 -1.85 -12.82
C ASP A 148 -5.83 -1.24 -12.32
N ILE A 149 -5.97 -1.07 -10.99
CA ILE A 149 -7.11 -0.38 -10.38
C ILE A 149 -7.25 1.05 -10.92
N LYS A 150 -6.15 1.82 -10.95
CA LYS A 150 -6.17 3.19 -11.49
C LYS A 150 -6.56 3.23 -12.96
N GLN A 151 -6.01 2.34 -13.79
CA GLN A 151 -6.35 2.28 -15.21
C GLN A 151 -7.83 1.91 -15.42
N PHE A 152 -8.34 0.98 -14.64
CA PHE A 152 -9.73 0.57 -14.68
C PHE A 152 -10.67 1.73 -14.31
N ASN A 153 -10.41 2.41 -13.20
CA ASN A 153 -11.20 3.56 -12.75
C ASN A 153 -11.15 4.71 -13.76
N LYS A 154 -9.99 4.96 -14.39
CA LYS A 154 -9.87 5.93 -15.49
C LYS A 154 -10.75 5.57 -16.69
N LYS A 155 -10.74 4.30 -17.11
CA LYS A 155 -11.58 3.83 -18.24
C LYS A 155 -13.07 3.95 -17.94
N ILE A 156 -13.51 3.64 -16.72
CA ILE A 156 -14.90 3.84 -16.31
C ILE A 156 -15.27 5.31 -16.37
N ASN A 157 -14.45 6.18 -15.80
CA ASN A 157 -14.71 7.62 -15.79
C ASN A 157 -14.86 8.17 -17.22
N VAL A 158 -13.95 7.83 -18.13
CA VAL A 158 -14.04 8.23 -19.54
C VAL A 158 -15.31 7.71 -20.21
N LYS A 159 -15.70 6.45 -19.98
CA LYS A 159 -16.95 5.90 -20.53
C LYS A 159 -18.17 6.62 -19.99
N GLN A 160 -18.19 6.96 -18.70
CA GLN A 160 -19.28 7.70 -18.09
C GLN A 160 -19.38 9.11 -18.68
N MET A 161 -18.25 9.81 -18.79
CA MET A 161 -18.17 11.15 -19.40
C MET A 161 -18.67 11.15 -20.86
N LEU A 162 -18.28 10.16 -21.66
CA LEU A 162 -18.77 10.03 -23.04
C LEU A 162 -20.27 9.76 -23.10
N LYS A 163 -20.80 8.89 -22.23
CA LYS A 163 -22.25 8.66 -22.14
C LYS A 163 -23.01 9.93 -21.78
N ASP A 164 -22.50 10.71 -20.81
CA ASP A 164 -23.14 11.96 -20.39
C ASP A 164 -23.10 13.02 -21.51
N PHE A 165 -22.01 13.06 -22.28
CA PHE A 165 -21.88 13.98 -23.42
C PHE A 165 -22.86 13.63 -24.56
N PHE A 166 -22.84 12.37 -25.03
CA PHE A 166 -23.74 11.93 -26.12
C PHE A 166 -25.21 11.89 -25.68
N GLY A 167 -25.49 11.52 -24.42
CA GLY A 167 -26.85 11.56 -23.86
C GLY A 167 -27.44 12.97 -23.78
N ARG A 168 -26.60 14.01 -23.64
CA ARG A 168 -27.04 15.41 -23.73
C ARG A 168 -27.29 15.87 -25.16
N SER A 169 -26.47 15.46 -26.13
CA SER A 169 -26.69 15.82 -27.55
C SER A 169 -28.03 15.30 -28.08
N VAL A 170 -28.42 14.07 -27.74
CA VAL A 170 -29.74 13.50 -28.15
C VAL A 170 -30.93 14.29 -27.55
N ASN A 171 -30.76 14.90 -26.37
CA ASN A 171 -31.80 15.68 -25.72
C ASN A 171 -31.91 17.13 -26.26
N LEU A 172 -30.85 17.66 -26.88
CA LEU A 172 -30.87 18.97 -27.54
C LEU A 172 -31.60 18.89 -28.88
N ASP A 173 -31.41 17.82 -29.65
CA ASP A 173 -32.09 17.61 -30.93
C ASP A 173 -33.61 17.40 -30.75
N SER A 174 -34.04 16.74 -29.66
CA SER A 174 -35.46 16.57 -29.35
C SER A 174 -36.17 17.86 -28.94
N LYS A 175 -35.45 18.89 -28.47
CA LYS A 175 -36.04 20.19 -28.09
C LYS A 175 -36.11 21.19 -29.24
N MET A 176 -35.33 21.01 -30.29
CA MET A 176 -35.38 21.83 -31.51
C MET A 176 -36.47 21.42 -32.51
N SER A 177 -37.16 20.29 -32.27
CA SER A 177 -38.28 19.83 -33.11
C SER A 177 -39.67 20.25 -32.59
N GLN A 178 -39.74 21.11 -31.56
CA GLN A 178 -40.99 21.64 -30.99
C GLN A 178 -41.20 23.14 -31.24
N PHE A 179 -40.45 23.74 -32.16
CA PHE A 179 -40.65 25.12 -32.63
C PHE A 179 -40.84 25.17 -34.14
#